data_AF-E1YHZ2-F1
#
_entry.id   AF-E1YHZ2-F1
#
_cell.length_a   1.000
_cell.length_b   1.000
_cell.length_c   1.000
_cell.angle_alpha   90.00
_cell.angle_beta   90.00
_cell.angle_gamma   90.00
#
_symmetry.space_group_name_H-M   'P 1'
#
loop_
_entity.id
_entity.type
_entity.pdbx_description
1 polymer ?
#
loop_
_entity_poly.entity_id
_entity_poly.type
_entity_poly.pdbx_seq_one_letter_code
_entity_poly.pdbx_strand_id
1 'polypeptide(L)'
;MRKVIDLQMEFWKKDIADIEFDLKSRDEIPKLMIGLQYIYSTPSLRKKVFNILKRIVPKASHEIGRTGMDLWKILVLGTLRLNCNRDYDKIHEMANNHHKLRQMPGHSETDLDSNYALQTIKDNIVLLAPHILDEINQIAVKAGHSIIATKQE
;
A
#
# COMPACT_ATOMS: atom_id res chain seq x y z
N MET A 1 15.22 8.58 7.51
CA MET A 1 15.27 7.13 7.23
C MET A 1 13.88 6.66 6.82
N ARG A 2 13.71 5.99 5.66
CA ARG A 2 12.39 5.49 5.23
C ARG A 2 11.96 4.31 6.10
N LYS A 3 10.74 4.36 6.64
CA LYS A 3 10.13 3.22 7.35
C LYS A 3 9.35 2.36 6.35
N VAL A 4 9.15 1.09 6.68
CA VAL A 4 8.25 0.25 5.87
C VAL A 4 6.81 0.71 6.07
N ILE A 5 6.40 0.86 7.33
CA ILE A 5 5.14 1.47 7.74
C ILE A 5 5.32 2.00 9.16
N ASP A 6 4.59 3.06 9.51
CA ASP A 6 4.46 3.46 10.92
C ASP A 6 3.29 2.73 11.59
N LEU A 7 3.63 1.75 12.44
CA LEU A 7 2.68 0.95 13.21
C LEU A 7 2.23 1.66 14.50
N GLN A 8 2.74 2.86 14.78
CA GLN A 8 2.25 3.62 15.93
C GLN A 8 0.79 4.00 15.71
N MET A 9 -0.04 3.60 16.68
CA MET A 9 -1.44 4.01 16.75
C MET A 9 -1.50 5.46 17.23
N GLU A 10 -2.20 6.27 16.45
CA GLU A 10 -2.49 7.67 16.77
C GLU A 10 -3.99 7.82 17.01
N PHE A 11 -4.39 8.83 17.77
CA PHE A 11 -5.80 9.14 17.94
C PHE A 11 -6.45 9.36 16.55
N TRP A 12 -7.65 8.82 16.36
CA TRP A 12 -8.43 8.94 15.11
C TRP A 12 -7.80 8.27 13.88
N LYS A 13 -6.80 7.40 14.08
CA LYS A 13 -6.26 6.52 13.04
C LYS A 13 -6.93 5.15 13.15
N LYS A 14 -7.63 4.74 12.08
CA LYS A 14 -8.17 3.38 11.96
C LYS A 14 -7.04 2.41 11.62
N ASP A 15 -6.98 1.24 12.27
CA ASP A 15 -6.04 0.19 11.85
C ASP A 15 -6.42 -0.25 10.43
N ILE A 16 -5.41 -0.50 9.58
CA ILE A 16 -5.61 -1.00 8.22
C ILE A 16 -6.41 -2.30 8.24
N ALA A 17 -6.21 -3.14 9.26
CA ALA A 17 -6.94 -4.39 9.43
C ALA A 17 -8.44 -4.21 9.63
N ASP A 18 -8.87 -3.05 10.14
CA ASP A 18 -10.25 -2.76 10.49
C ASP A 18 -11.00 -1.94 9.42
N ILE A 19 -10.33 -1.51 8.34
CA ILE A 19 -10.97 -0.72 7.28
C ILE A 19 -12.12 -1.51 6.64
N GLU A 20 -13.29 -0.89 6.49
CA GLU A 20 -14.48 -1.54 5.95
C GLU A 20 -14.70 -1.20 4.48
N PHE A 21 -14.83 -2.24 3.67
CA PHE A 21 -15.08 -2.15 2.23
C PHE A 21 -16.42 -2.78 1.87
N ASP A 22 -17.10 -2.19 0.88
CA ASP A 22 -18.31 -2.77 0.32
C ASP A 22 -17.94 -3.99 -0.55
N LEU A 23 -18.27 -5.19 -0.06
CA LEU A 23 -18.04 -6.46 -0.75
C LEU A 23 -18.90 -6.61 -2.01
N LYS A 24 -19.99 -5.84 -2.16
CA LYS A 24 -20.85 -5.83 -3.34
C LYS A 24 -20.36 -4.85 -4.41
N SER A 25 -19.36 -4.03 -4.10
CA SER A 25 -18.85 -3.05 -5.05
C SER A 25 -18.32 -3.73 -6.31
N ARG A 26 -18.79 -3.24 -7.46
CA ARG A 26 -18.30 -3.69 -8.76
C ARG A 26 -16.99 -3.03 -9.15
N ASP A 27 -16.67 -1.89 -8.52
CA ASP A 27 -15.45 -1.11 -8.73
C ASP A 27 -14.19 -1.92 -8.38
N GLU A 28 -13.11 -1.65 -9.09
CA GLU A 28 -11.81 -2.30 -8.89
C GLU A 28 -11.08 -1.86 -7.60
N ILE A 29 -11.30 -0.63 -7.12
CA ILE A 29 -10.57 -0.05 -5.99
C ILE A 29 -10.86 -0.81 -4.69
N PRO A 30 -12.13 -1.05 -4.28
CA PRO A 30 -12.39 -1.79 -3.04
C PRO A 30 -11.82 -3.20 -3.06
N LYS A 31 -11.86 -3.88 -4.21
CA LYS A 31 -11.30 -5.23 -4.38
C LYS A 31 -9.79 -5.25 -4.19
N LEU A 32 -9.09 -4.28 -4.77
CA LEU A 32 -7.65 -4.10 -4.56
C LEU A 32 -7.34 -3.82 -3.08
N MET A 33 -8.11 -2.93 -2.46
CA MET A 33 -7.89 -2.56 -1.06
C MET A 33 -8.11 -3.73 -0.10
N ILE A 34 -9.10 -4.60 -0.35
CA ILE A 34 -9.30 -5.85 0.42
C ILE A 34 -8.08 -6.77 0.28
N GLY A 35 -7.50 -6.89 -0.92
CA GLY A 35 -6.27 -7.68 -1.13
C GLY A 35 -5.07 -7.13 -0.35
N LEU A 36 -4.89 -5.81 -0.37
CA LEU A 36 -3.84 -5.13 0.41
C LEU A 36 -4.07 -5.27 1.93
N GLN A 37 -5.32 -5.12 2.38
CA GLN A 37 -5.71 -5.34 3.77
C GLN A 37 -5.39 -6.76 4.20
N TYR A 38 -5.71 -7.77 3.38
CA TYR A 38 -5.39 -9.16 3.70
C TYR A 38 -3.88 -9.42 3.84
N ILE A 39 -3.06 -8.84 2.95
CA ILE A 39 -1.60 -8.88 3.05
C ILE A 39 -1.12 -8.25 4.36
N TYR A 40 -1.67 -7.10 4.73
CA TYR A 40 -1.31 -6.39 5.95
C TYR A 40 -1.72 -7.15 7.22
N SER A 41 -2.95 -7.67 7.25
CA SER A 41 -3.52 -8.36 8.41
C SER A 41 -2.94 -9.75 8.63
N THR A 42 -2.33 -10.36 7.61
CA THR A 42 -1.71 -11.69 7.72
C THR A 42 -0.21 -11.56 8.04
N PRO A 43 0.26 -11.86 9.27
CA PRO A 43 1.62 -11.54 9.70
C PRO A 43 2.72 -12.19 8.84
N SER A 44 2.48 -13.42 8.39
CA SER A 44 3.42 -14.17 7.54
C SER A 44 3.56 -13.54 6.15
N LEU A 45 2.45 -13.09 5.54
CA LEU A 45 2.45 -12.40 4.25
C LEU A 45 3.04 -11.00 4.38
N ARG A 46 2.59 -10.23 5.39
CA ARG A 46 3.13 -8.90 5.70
C ARG A 46 4.64 -8.93 5.81
N LYS A 47 5.20 -9.88 6.58
CA LYS A 47 6.65 -10.02 6.74
C LYS A 47 7.37 -10.28 5.40
N LYS A 48 6.84 -11.18 4.56
CA LYS A 48 7.42 -11.48 3.24
C LYS A 48 7.40 -10.25 2.33
N VAL A 49 6.25 -9.59 2.21
CA VAL A 49 6.10 -8.37 1.38
C VAL A 49 6.98 -7.24 1.90
N PHE A 50 7.02 -7.01 3.22
CA PHE A 50 7.84 -5.96 3.81
C PHE A 50 9.34 -6.19 3.58
N ASN A 51 9.80 -7.44 3.61
CA ASN A 51 11.18 -7.77 3.29
C ASN A 51 11.51 -7.49 1.82
N ILE A 52 10.57 -7.74 0.90
CA ILE A 52 10.72 -7.39 -0.51
C ILE A 52 10.82 -5.86 -0.67
N LEU A 53 9.90 -5.12 -0.06
CA LEU A 53 9.85 -3.66 -0.15
C LEU A 53 11.14 -3.00 0.35
N LYS A 54 11.77 -3.52 1.41
CA LYS A 54 13.05 -2.98 1.91
C LYS A 54 14.17 -2.96 0.85
N ARG A 55 14.07 -3.78 -0.21
CA ARG A 55 15.05 -3.83 -1.30
C ARG A 55 14.88 -2.71 -2.34
N ILE A 56 13.75 -1.99 -2.36
CA ILE A 56 13.51 -0.92 -3.34
C ILE A 56 14.32 0.34 -3.08
N VAL A 57 14.87 0.48 -1.87
CA VAL A 57 15.66 1.65 -1.46
C VAL A 57 17.13 1.25 -1.36
N PRO A 58 18.05 1.94 -2.05
CA PRO A 58 19.49 1.67 -1.94
C PRO A 58 19.97 1.75 -0.48
N LYS A 59 20.89 0.86 -0.08
CA LYS A 59 21.45 0.84 1.29
C LYS A 59 22.06 2.18 1.69
N ALA A 60 22.77 2.85 0.77
CA ALA A 60 23.36 4.18 1.01
C ALA A 60 22.32 5.28 1.32
N SER A 61 21.08 5.12 0.84
CA SER A 61 19.98 6.08 1.08
C SER A 61 19.29 5.87 2.44
N HIS A 62 19.61 4.82 3.20
CA HIS A 62 19.00 4.60 4.51
C HIS A 62 19.56 5.53 5.60
N GLU A 63 20.82 5.97 5.45
CA GLU A 63 21.58 6.60 6.53
C GLU A 63 21.76 8.13 6.37
N ILE A 64 21.42 8.71 5.21
CA ILE A 64 21.65 10.14 4.92
C ILE A 64 20.38 10.79 4.35
N GLY A 65 19.91 11.89 4.97
CA GLY A 65 18.94 12.82 4.38
C GLY A 65 17.49 12.78 4.90
N ARG A 66 16.61 13.54 4.21
CA ARG A 66 15.17 13.70 4.52
C ARG A 66 14.44 12.35 4.51
N THR A 67 13.51 12.17 5.45
CA THR A 67 12.65 10.98 5.50
C THR A 67 11.77 10.94 4.25
N GLY A 68 12.07 10.04 3.32
CA GLY A 68 11.21 9.81 2.14
C GLY A 68 9.90 9.09 2.51
N MET A 69 9.04 8.91 1.51
CA MET A 69 7.75 8.22 1.68
C MET A 69 7.92 6.79 2.22
N ASP A 70 7.03 6.38 3.14
CA ASP A 70 7.03 5.03 3.70
C ASP A 70 6.75 3.98 2.63
N LEU A 71 7.43 2.83 2.70
CA LEU A 71 7.39 1.83 1.61
C LEU A 71 5.98 1.22 1.41
N TRP A 72 5.19 1.14 2.47
CA TRP A 72 3.79 0.72 2.40
C TRP A 72 2.95 1.71 1.58
N LYS A 73 3.13 3.02 1.78
CA LYS A 73 2.45 4.06 1.00
C LYS A 73 2.82 3.93 -0.49
N ILE A 74 4.09 3.67 -0.78
CA ILE A 74 4.58 3.41 -2.13
C ILE A 74 3.86 2.20 -2.75
N LEU A 75 3.77 1.08 -2.02
CA LEU A 75 3.07 -0.12 -2.49
C LEU A 75 1.59 0.17 -2.79
N VAL A 76 0.88 0.80 -1.86
CA VAL A 76 -0.55 1.13 -2.00
C VAL A 76 -0.79 2.01 -3.23
N LEU A 77 -0.07 3.14 -3.35
CA LEU A 77 -0.25 4.06 -4.48
C LEU A 77 0.20 3.45 -5.81
N GLY A 78 1.29 2.69 -5.82
CA GLY A 78 1.80 2.02 -7.02
C GLY A 78 0.87 0.92 -7.53
N THR A 79 0.35 0.08 -6.63
CA THR A 79 -0.63 -0.96 -6.98
C THR A 79 -1.96 -0.37 -7.41
N LEU A 80 -2.41 0.73 -6.81
CA LEU A 80 -3.59 1.46 -7.25
C LEU A 80 -3.42 1.97 -8.69
N ARG A 81 -2.26 2.57 -9.00
CA ARG A 81 -1.93 3.05 -10.35
C ARG A 81 -2.02 1.93 -11.39
N LEU A 82 -1.38 0.80 -11.10
CA LEU A 82 -1.23 -0.31 -12.05
C LEU A 82 -2.53 -1.12 -12.20
N ASN A 83 -3.19 -1.48 -11.11
CA ASN A 83 -4.37 -2.34 -11.17
C ASN A 83 -5.63 -1.58 -11.60
N CYS A 84 -5.72 -0.27 -11.33
CA CYS A 84 -6.85 0.55 -11.74
C CYS A 84 -6.58 1.37 -13.01
N ASN A 85 -5.43 1.13 -13.68
CA ASN A 85 -5.01 1.83 -14.89
C ASN A 85 -5.19 3.36 -14.81
N ARG A 86 -4.64 3.96 -13.74
CA ARG A 86 -4.74 5.42 -13.47
C ARG A 86 -3.41 6.10 -13.78
N ASP A 87 -3.47 7.33 -14.28
CA ASP A 87 -2.28 8.18 -14.42
C ASP A 87 -1.85 8.78 -13.05
N TYR A 88 -0.73 9.50 -13.02
CA TYR A 88 -0.22 10.10 -11.79
C TYR A 88 -1.11 11.20 -11.23
N ASP A 89 -1.82 11.94 -12.08
CA ASP A 89 -2.69 13.05 -11.66
C ASP A 89 -3.94 12.50 -10.96
N LYS A 90 -4.50 11.40 -11.46
CA LYS A 90 -5.58 10.66 -10.81
C LYS A 90 -5.14 10.04 -9.49
N ILE A 91 -3.95 9.45 -9.43
CA ILE A 91 -3.43 8.91 -8.16
C ILE A 91 -3.22 10.02 -7.13
N HIS A 92 -2.71 11.18 -7.55
CA HIS A 92 -2.53 12.34 -6.69
C HIS A 92 -3.85 12.88 -6.15
N GLU A 93 -4.87 13.03 -7.01
CA GLU A 93 -6.22 13.45 -6.60
C GLU A 93 -6.79 12.47 -5.56
N MET A 94 -6.78 11.18 -5.88
CA MET A 94 -7.33 10.15 -5.01
C MET A 94 -6.60 10.05 -3.67
N ALA A 95 -5.26 10.15 -3.68
CA ALA A 95 -4.43 10.09 -2.49
C ALA A 95 -4.61 11.27 -1.53
N ASN A 96 -5.04 12.43 -2.03
CA ASN A 96 -5.24 13.63 -1.22
C ASN A 96 -6.71 13.84 -0.81
N ASN A 97 -7.66 13.41 -1.64
CA ASN A 97 -9.08 13.75 -1.44
C ASN A 97 -9.97 12.55 -1.04
N HIS A 98 -9.59 11.31 -1.36
CA HIS A 98 -10.47 10.16 -1.13
C HIS A 98 -10.27 9.58 0.29
N HIS A 99 -11.10 10.02 1.24
CA HIS A 99 -11.03 9.65 2.67
C HIS A 99 -10.72 8.16 2.94
N LYS A 100 -11.51 7.23 2.38
CA LYS A 100 -11.34 5.80 2.62
C LYS A 100 -10.03 5.23 2.05
N LEU A 101 -9.57 5.78 0.94
CA LEU A 101 -8.28 5.40 0.36
C LEU A 101 -7.15 5.87 1.25
N ARG A 102 -7.23 7.09 1.82
CA ARG A 102 -6.19 7.66 2.70
C ARG A 102 -5.96 6.85 3.98
N GLN A 103 -6.96 6.09 4.43
CA GLN A 103 -6.80 5.15 5.54
C GLN A 103 -5.80 4.02 5.20
N MET A 104 -5.72 3.58 3.94
CA MET A 104 -4.86 2.46 3.54
C MET A 104 -3.35 2.79 3.60
N PRO A 105 -2.86 3.96 3.15
CA PRO A 105 -1.51 4.46 3.43
C PRO A 105 -1.25 4.78 4.92
N GLY A 106 -2.28 4.77 5.78
CA GLY A 106 -2.18 4.99 7.21
C GLY A 106 -2.40 6.43 7.68
N HIS A 107 -3.12 7.27 6.92
CA HIS A 107 -3.54 8.59 7.40
C HIS A 107 -4.70 8.47 8.39
N SER A 108 -4.73 9.35 9.38
CA SER A 108 -5.89 9.52 10.27
C SER A 108 -6.97 10.34 9.57
N GLU A 109 -8.21 10.25 10.08
CA GLU A 109 -9.34 10.98 9.51
C GLU A 109 -9.22 12.50 9.67
N THR A 110 -8.42 12.95 10.65
CA THR A 110 -8.16 14.36 10.94
C THR A 110 -6.90 14.88 10.27
N ASP A 111 -6.13 14.04 9.58
CA ASP A 111 -4.90 14.41 8.90
C ASP A 111 -5.21 15.09 7.56
N LEU A 112 -5.80 16.28 7.59
CA LEU A 112 -6.21 17.03 6.40
C LEU A 112 -5.04 17.77 5.73
N ASP A 113 -3.95 17.99 6.46
CA ASP A 113 -2.81 18.79 5.99
C ASP A 113 -1.69 17.94 5.36
N SER A 114 -1.65 16.62 5.59
CA SER A 114 -0.64 15.74 4.99
C SER A 114 -1.02 15.32 3.56
N ASN A 115 -0.99 16.30 2.66
CA ASN A 115 -1.15 16.08 1.24
C ASN A 115 0.18 15.66 0.58
N TYR A 116 0.09 14.72 -0.34
CA TYR A 116 1.19 14.35 -1.20
C TYR A 116 1.37 15.40 -2.29
N ALA A 117 2.60 15.83 -2.54
CA ALA A 117 2.92 16.51 -3.79
C ALA A 117 2.99 15.51 -4.95
N LEU A 118 2.51 15.92 -6.13
CA LEU A 118 2.52 15.08 -7.34
C LEU A 118 3.92 14.51 -7.65
N GLN A 119 4.96 15.34 -7.54
CA GLN A 119 6.33 14.91 -7.80
C GLN A 119 6.79 13.83 -6.81
N THR A 120 6.40 13.95 -5.53
CA THR A 120 6.68 12.94 -4.51
C THR A 120 6.05 11.59 -4.89
N ILE A 121 4.84 11.56 -5.42
CA ILE A 121 4.20 10.32 -5.88
C ILE A 121 4.98 9.73 -7.06
N LYS A 122 5.32 10.56 -8.06
CA LYS A 122 6.07 10.13 -9.26
C LYS A 122 7.41 9.50 -8.88
N ASP A 123 8.20 10.20 -8.08
CA ASP A 123 9.56 9.77 -7.71
C ASP A 123 9.58 8.48 -6.89
N ASN A 124 8.53 8.22 -6.11
CA ASN A 124 8.48 7.06 -5.22
C ASN A 124 7.82 5.84 -5.85
N ILE A 125 6.75 6.00 -6.65
CA ILE A 125 6.11 4.84 -7.33
C ILE A 125 7.06 4.15 -8.29
N VAL A 126 7.94 4.90 -8.97
CA VAL A 126 8.91 4.34 -9.93
C VAL A 126 9.91 3.38 -9.27
N LEU A 127 10.07 3.45 -7.95
CA LEU A 127 10.92 2.51 -7.19
C LEU A 127 10.35 1.08 -7.19
N LEU A 128 9.06 0.90 -7.48
CA LEU A 128 8.45 -0.41 -7.68
C LEU A 128 8.79 -0.96 -9.06
N ALA A 129 10.04 -1.37 -9.22
CA ALA A 129 10.50 -2.00 -10.45
C ALA A 129 9.68 -3.28 -10.78
N PRO A 130 9.55 -3.66 -12.07
CA PRO A 130 8.73 -4.81 -12.48
C PRO A 130 9.06 -6.11 -11.75
N HIS A 131 10.34 -6.41 -11.50
CA HIS A 131 10.74 -7.62 -10.78
C HIS A 131 10.29 -7.62 -9.30
N ILE A 132 10.28 -6.45 -8.64
CA ILE A 132 9.78 -6.31 -7.27
C ILE A 132 8.27 -6.58 -7.23
N LEU A 133 7.55 -6.02 -8.20
CA LEU A 133 6.11 -6.21 -8.32
C LEU A 133 5.76 -7.67 -8.61
N ASP A 134 6.51 -8.34 -9.47
CA ASP A 134 6.31 -9.76 -9.73
C ASP A 134 6.54 -10.61 -8.47
N GLU A 135 7.61 -10.38 -7.71
CA GLU A 135 7.85 -11.12 -6.45
C GLU A 135 6.69 -10.94 -5.44
N ILE A 136 6.14 -9.72 -5.32
CA ILE A 136 4.96 -9.47 -4.49
C ILE A 136 3.73 -10.18 -5.05
N ASN A 137 3.54 -10.13 -6.37
CA ASN A 137 2.43 -10.79 -7.06
C ASN A 137 2.46 -12.30 -6.84
N GLN A 138 3.62 -12.96 -6.94
CA GLN A 138 3.77 -14.39 -6.67
C GLN A 138 3.35 -14.75 -5.24
N ILE A 139 3.63 -13.89 -4.26
CA ILE A 139 3.17 -14.10 -2.87
C ILE A 139 1.65 -13.96 -2.79
N ALA A 140 1.08 -12.92 -3.39
CA ALA A 140 -0.35 -12.65 -3.37
C ALA A 140 -1.15 -13.77 -4.04
N VAL A 141 -0.71 -14.25 -5.22
CA VAL A 141 -1.33 -15.35 -5.96
C VAL A 141 -1.30 -16.65 -5.15
N LYS A 142 -0.15 -17.00 -4.57
CA LYS A 142 -0.03 -18.19 -3.71
C LYS A 142 -0.97 -18.11 -2.50
N ALA A 143 -1.04 -16.95 -1.86
CA ALA A 143 -1.97 -16.72 -0.75
C ALA A 143 -3.44 -16.89 -1.20
N GLY A 144 -3.79 -16.33 -2.36
CA GLY A 144 -5.12 -16.51 -2.96
C GLY A 144 -5.49 -17.97 -3.21
N HIS A 145 -4.56 -18.77 -3.76
CA HIS A 145 -4.77 -20.20 -3.94
C HIS A 145 -4.99 -20.95 -2.64
N SER A 146 -4.23 -20.63 -1.59
CA SER A 146 -4.40 -21.26 -0.27
C SER A 146 -5.79 -21.01 0.31
N ILE A 147 -6.33 -19.79 0.17
CA ILE A 147 -7.69 -19.45 0.66
C ILE A 147 -8.76 -20.26 -0.07
N ILE A 148 -8.62 -20.42 -1.40
CA ILE A 148 -9.59 -21.17 -2.21
C ILE A 148 -9.54 -22.66 -1.86
N ALA A 149 -8.35 -23.24 -1.71
CA ALA A 149 -8.17 -24.63 -1.35
C ALA A 149 -8.82 -24.97 0.01
N THR A 150 -8.63 -24.09 1.02
CA THR A 150 -9.25 -24.29 2.35
C THR A 150 -10.78 -24.16 2.38
N LYS A 151 -11.40 -23.60 1.34
CA LYS A 151 -12.87 -23.48 1.25
C LYS A 151 -13.54 -24.66 0.55
N GLN A 152 -12.76 -25.55 -0.04
CA GLN A 152 -13.25 -26.74 -0.75
C GLN A 152 -13.32 -27.98 0.15
N GLU A 153 -12.79 -27.89 1.38
CA GLU A 153 -12.96 -28.86 2.47
C GLU A 153 -14.10 -28.45 3.40
#